data_AF-A0A8T3ZG09-F1
#
_entry.id   AF-A0A8T3ZG09-F1
#
_cell.length_a   1.000
_cell.length_b   1.000
_cell.length_c   1.000
_cell.angle_alpha   90.00
_cell.angle_beta   90.00
_cell.angle_gamma   90.00
#
_symmetry.space_group_name_H-M   'P 1'
#
loop_
_entity.id
_entity.type
_entity.pdbx_description
1 polymer ?
#
loop_
_entity_poly.entity_id
_entity_poly.type
_entity_poly.pdbx_seq_one_letter_code
_entity_poly.pdbx_strand_id
1 'polypeptide(L)'
;MCRVADIYKLLFQSCMGPEHAITNERAVKNWLSEEWRSIDESEEEPLYDDITINHPVFRLNLAPAKARGIPQGRVLRAFLALGEEFEKDRALLEDVWTAAAREMESGGLAIGDADGLAEFNRLVALGDFPAVRHSMEYAEAYKPAYRLVGNRL
;
A
#
# COMPACT_ATOMS: atom_id res chain seq x y z
N MET A 1 -9.36 11.57 6.34
CA MET A 1 -10.46 11.23 5.43
C MET A 1 -9.84 10.54 4.21
N CYS A 2 -10.38 9.42 3.75
CA CYS A 2 -9.86 8.70 2.58
C CYS A 2 -10.17 9.48 1.29
N ARG A 3 -9.18 9.65 0.41
CA ARG A 3 -9.30 10.29 -0.91
C ARG A 3 -9.23 9.25 -2.02
N VAL A 4 -9.64 9.65 -3.23
CA VAL A 4 -9.55 8.85 -4.46
C VAL A 4 -8.15 8.25 -4.66
N ALA A 5 -7.10 9.06 -4.44
CA ALA A 5 -5.71 8.64 -4.56
C ALA A 5 -5.31 7.52 -3.58
N ASP A 6 -5.94 7.47 -2.40
CA ASP A 6 -5.63 6.45 -1.39
C ASP A 6 -6.17 5.08 -1.79
N ILE A 7 -7.37 5.05 -2.36
CA ILE A 7 -7.95 3.81 -2.91
C ILE A 7 -7.15 3.34 -4.11
N TYR A 8 -6.84 4.24 -5.04
CA TYR A 8 -5.99 3.90 -6.17
C TYR A 8 -4.66 3.30 -5.70
N LYS A 9 -4.01 3.91 -4.69
CA LYS A 9 -2.73 3.39 -4.17
C LYS A 9 -2.86 2.00 -3.57
N LEU A 10 -3.97 1.70 -2.89
CA LEU A 10 -4.22 0.35 -2.35
C LEU A 10 -4.37 -0.68 -3.46
N LEU A 11 -5.18 -0.37 -4.47
CA LEU A 11 -5.36 -1.21 -5.64
C LEU A 11 -4.04 -1.38 -6.40
N PHE A 12 -3.27 -0.29 -6.56
CA PHE A 12 -1.95 -0.33 -7.16
C PHE A 12 -1.02 -1.28 -6.40
N GLN A 13 -0.94 -1.19 -5.08
CA GLN A 13 -0.12 -2.09 -4.26
C GLN A 13 -0.57 -3.55 -4.37
N SER A 14 -1.87 -3.80 -4.51
CA SER A 14 -2.43 -5.14 -4.70
C SER A 14 -2.10 -5.74 -6.07
N CYS A 15 -2.06 -4.93 -7.12
CA CYS A 15 -1.84 -5.41 -8.49
C CYS A 15 -0.38 -5.31 -8.96
N MET A 16 0.42 -4.43 -8.33
CA MET A 16 1.79 -4.13 -8.76
C MET A 16 2.84 -4.43 -7.69
N GLY A 17 2.41 -4.80 -6.48
CA GLY A 17 3.30 -5.11 -5.37
C GLY A 17 3.99 -3.87 -4.80
N PRO A 18 5.14 -4.04 -4.12
CA PRO A 18 5.84 -2.92 -3.50
C PRO A 18 6.41 -1.96 -4.57
N GLU A 19 6.12 -0.67 -4.41
CA GLU A 19 6.79 0.39 -5.17
C GLU A 19 8.28 0.36 -4.82
N HIS A 20 9.11 0.33 -5.87
CA HIS A 20 10.58 0.24 -5.91
C HIS A 20 11.10 -1.15 -6.21
N ALA A 21 11.73 -1.24 -7.39
CA ALA A 21 12.73 -2.23 -7.68
C ALA A 21 13.75 -2.22 -6.53
N ILE A 22 13.79 -3.32 -5.78
CA ILE A 22 14.84 -3.63 -4.80
C ILE A 22 16.14 -3.78 -5.60
N THR A 23 16.70 -2.66 -6.03
CA THR A 23 18.00 -2.65 -6.73
C THR A 23 19.14 -2.58 -5.73
N ASN A 24 18.85 -2.23 -4.48
CA ASN A 24 19.82 -2.10 -3.40
C ASN A 24 19.21 -2.49 -2.06
N GLU A 25 19.36 -3.77 -1.70
CA GLU A 25 18.94 -4.33 -0.40
C GLU A 25 19.46 -3.51 0.79
N ARG A 26 20.70 -3.01 0.71
CA ARG A 26 21.32 -2.21 1.78
C ARG A 26 20.58 -0.89 2.00
N ALA A 27 20.13 -0.25 0.93
CA ALA A 27 19.33 0.97 1.04
C ALA A 27 17.97 0.69 1.68
N VAL A 28 17.29 -0.40 1.26
CA VAL A 28 16.01 -0.83 1.85
C VAL A 28 16.15 -1.16 3.33
N LYS A 29 17.22 -1.86 3.70
CA LYS A 29 17.54 -2.19 5.10
C LYS A 29 17.74 -0.94 5.94
N ASN A 30 18.56 0.02 5.47
CA ASN A 30 18.82 1.26 6.20
C ASN A 30 17.53 2.06 6.40
N TRP A 31 16.72 2.19 5.35
CA TRP A 31 15.43 2.86 5.41
C TRP A 31 14.47 2.21 6.42
N LEU A 32 14.32 0.88 6.38
CA LEU A 32 13.51 0.17 7.38
C LEU A 32 14.09 0.31 8.79
N SER A 33 15.42 0.34 8.93
CA SER A 33 16.09 0.57 10.21
C SER A 33 15.82 1.95 10.81
N GLU A 34 15.87 2.99 10.00
CA GLU A 34 15.56 4.36 10.42
C GLU A 34 14.08 4.49 10.81
N GLU A 35 13.18 3.99 9.96
CA GLU A 35 11.75 4.08 10.22
C GLU A 35 11.34 3.28 11.48
N TRP A 36 11.81 2.04 11.64
CA TRP A 36 11.54 1.20 12.82
C TRP A 36 12.00 1.82 14.14
N ARG A 37 13.08 2.62 14.11
CA ARG A 37 13.56 3.37 15.28
C ARG A 37 12.67 4.57 15.60
N SER A 38 12.05 5.17 14.59
CA SER A 38 11.16 6.33 14.75
C SER A 38 9.74 5.96 15.20
N ILE A 39 9.35 4.69 15.06
CA ILE A 39 8.01 4.19 15.39
C ILE A 39 7.96 3.74 16.85
N ASP A 40 7.00 4.26 17.60
CA ASP A 40 6.64 3.73 18.91
C ASP A 40 5.84 2.43 18.76
N GLU A 41 6.07 1.48 19.66
CA GLU A 41 5.31 0.23 19.68
C GLU A 41 3.88 0.48 20.16
N SER A 42 2.90 -0.15 19.51
CA SER A 42 1.47 -0.03 19.86
C SER A 42 0.70 -1.23 19.33
N GLU A 43 -0.24 -1.76 20.11
CA GLU A 43 -1.16 -2.84 19.69
C GLU A 43 -2.58 -2.33 19.36
N GLU A 44 -2.78 -1.01 19.31
CA GLU A 44 -4.10 -0.40 19.08
C GLU A 44 -4.64 -0.68 17.67
N GLU A 45 -3.74 -0.81 16.71
CA GLU A 45 -4.06 -1.07 15.31
C GLU A 45 -3.86 -2.56 14.93
N PRO A 46 -4.62 -3.07 13.94
CA PRO A 46 -4.40 -4.41 13.40
C PRO A 46 -2.96 -4.61 12.90
N LEU A 47 -2.41 -5.80 13.14
CA LEU A 47 -1.08 -6.18 12.64
C LEU A 47 -1.02 -6.22 11.10
N TYR A 48 -2.10 -6.67 10.47
CA TYR A 48 -2.22 -6.81 9.03
C TYR A 48 -3.46 -6.08 8.55
N ASP A 49 -3.30 -5.35 7.46
CA ASP A 49 -4.39 -4.97 6.58
C ASP A 49 -4.28 -5.76 5.28
N ASP A 50 -5.35 -6.46 4.92
CA ASP A 50 -5.39 -7.39 3.79
C ASP A 50 -5.85 -6.65 2.54
N ILE A 51 -4.97 -6.58 1.54
CA ILE A 51 -5.25 -5.91 0.27
C ILE A 51 -5.24 -6.91 -0.89
N THR A 52 -5.39 -8.21 -0.62
CA THR A 52 -5.34 -9.27 -1.62
C THR A 52 -6.46 -9.14 -2.66
N ILE A 53 -6.11 -9.14 -3.95
CA ILE A 53 -7.07 -9.24 -5.06
C ILE A 53 -6.86 -10.55 -5.83
N ASN A 54 -5.63 -10.79 -6.30
CA ASN A 54 -5.28 -12.00 -7.05
C ASN A 54 -4.18 -12.81 -6.33
N HIS A 55 -3.08 -12.15 -5.97
CA HIS A 55 -1.99 -12.74 -5.21
C HIS A 55 -2.01 -12.25 -3.76
N PRO A 56 -1.62 -13.09 -2.78
CA PRO A 56 -1.54 -12.68 -1.38
C PRO A 56 -0.65 -11.44 -1.19
N VAL A 57 -1.24 -10.35 -0.70
CA VAL A 57 -0.52 -9.12 -0.33
C VAL A 57 -1.16 -8.52 0.91
N PHE A 58 -0.35 -8.35 1.95
CA PHE A 58 -0.76 -7.73 3.21
C PHE A 58 0.08 -6.49 3.47
N ARG A 59 -0.55 -5.44 3.99
CA ARG A 59 0.13 -4.30 4.60
C ARG A 59 0.38 -4.63 6.08
N LEU A 60 1.60 -5.01 6.42
CA LEU A 60 2.04 -5.23 7.80
C LEU A 60 2.26 -3.88 8.49
N ASN A 61 1.53 -3.62 9.58
CA ASN A 61 1.75 -2.44 10.42
C ASN A 61 2.95 -2.64 11.34
N LEU A 62 3.93 -1.74 11.29
CA LEU A 62 5.20 -1.87 12.00
C LEU A 62 5.09 -1.61 13.51
N ALA A 63 4.17 -0.76 13.96
CA ALA A 63 3.97 -0.49 15.39
C ALA A 63 3.51 -1.75 16.18
N PRO A 64 2.46 -2.47 15.75
CA PRO A 64 2.06 -3.74 16.37
C PRO A 64 3.04 -4.88 16.07
N ALA A 65 3.73 -4.86 14.92
CA ALA A 65 4.79 -5.84 14.67
C ALA A 65 5.91 -5.71 15.71
N LYS A 66 6.31 -4.47 16.04
CA LYS A 66 7.31 -4.17 17.07
C LYS A 66 6.82 -4.56 18.46
N ALA A 67 5.59 -4.18 18.83
CA ALA A 67 4.98 -4.54 20.12
C ALA A 67 4.91 -6.07 20.34
N ARG A 68 4.59 -6.83 19.29
CA ARG A 68 4.53 -8.30 19.31
C ARG A 68 5.90 -8.97 19.23
N GLY A 69 6.99 -8.22 19.22
CA GLY A 69 8.34 -8.75 19.15
C GLY A 69 8.72 -9.39 17.81
N ILE A 70 8.02 -9.06 16.71
CA ILE A 70 8.39 -9.54 15.38
C ILE A 70 9.77 -8.95 15.03
N PRO A 71 10.79 -9.79 14.75
CA PRO A 71 12.12 -9.28 14.46
C PRO A 71 12.10 -8.43 13.18
N GLN A 72 12.68 -7.23 13.22
CA GLN A 72 12.81 -6.36 12.04
C GLN A 72 13.42 -7.10 10.83
N GLY A 73 14.41 -7.96 11.07
CA GLY A 73 15.03 -8.76 9.99
C GLY A 73 14.05 -9.73 9.32
N ARG A 74 13.01 -10.18 10.02
CA ARG A 74 11.93 -11.00 9.43
C ARG A 74 11.02 -10.17 8.54
N VAL A 75 10.68 -8.95 8.97
CA VAL A 75 9.93 -7.97 8.17
C VAL A 75 10.68 -7.63 6.89
N LEU A 76 11.98 -7.33 7.00
CA LEU A 76 12.83 -7.04 5.85
C LEU A 76 12.82 -8.19 4.85
N ARG A 77 13.08 -9.42 5.29
CA ARG A 77 13.09 -10.59 4.39
C ARG A 77 11.74 -10.80 3.70
N ALA A 78 10.64 -10.64 4.41
CA ALA A 78 9.31 -10.80 3.83
C ALA A 78 8.98 -9.72 2.80
N PHE A 79 9.38 -8.47 3.06
CA PHE A 79 9.24 -7.37 2.10
C PHE A 79 10.10 -7.59 0.85
N LEU A 80 11.34 -8.04 1.02
CA LEU A 80 12.25 -8.31 -0.09
C LEU A 80 11.76 -9.49 -0.95
N ALA A 81 11.37 -10.60 -0.31
CA ALA A 81 10.84 -11.77 -0.99
C ALA A 81 9.61 -11.42 -1.83
N LEU A 82 8.68 -10.63 -1.29
CA LEU A 82 7.55 -10.14 -2.06
C LEU A 82 8.01 -9.35 -3.27
N GLY A 83 8.92 -8.38 -3.12
CA GLY A 83 9.36 -7.56 -4.26
C GLY A 83 10.12 -8.31 -5.36
N GLU A 84 10.72 -9.47 -5.05
CA GLU A 84 11.38 -10.35 -6.03
C GLU A 84 10.39 -11.27 -6.77
N GLU A 85 9.40 -11.79 -6.04
CA GLU A 85 8.48 -12.82 -6.54
C GLU A 85 7.17 -12.24 -7.11
N PHE A 86 6.88 -10.95 -6.89
CA PHE A 86 5.58 -10.39 -7.25
C PHE A 86 5.41 -10.22 -8.76
N GLU A 87 4.44 -10.95 -9.31
CA GLU A 87 4.01 -10.79 -10.69
C GLU A 87 3.10 -9.57 -10.82
N LYS A 88 3.60 -8.53 -11.50
CA LYS A 88 2.84 -7.30 -11.74
C LYS A 88 1.77 -7.53 -12.79
N ASP A 89 0.54 -7.20 -12.46
CA ASP A 89 -0.59 -7.31 -13.37
C ASP A 89 -1.17 -5.92 -13.68
N ARG A 90 -0.74 -5.36 -14.82
CA ARG A 90 -1.21 -4.04 -15.23
C ARG A 90 -2.69 -4.07 -15.58
N ALA A 91 -3.11 -5.05 -16.38
CA ALA A 91 -4.49 -5.18 -16.85
C ALA A 91 -5.45 -5.34 -15.66
N LEU A 92 -5.08 -6.14 -14.67
CA LEU A 92 -5.86 -6.27 -13.44
C LEU A 92 -6.03 -4.94 -12.72
N LEU A 93 -4.99 -4.09 -12.63
CA LEU A 93 -5.16 -2.76 -12.02
C LEU A 93 -6.19 -1.92 -12.77
N GLU A 94 -6.13 -1.92 -14.11
CA GLU A 94 -7.06 -1.13 -14.93
C GLU A 94 -8.50 -1.59 -14.71
N ASP A 95 -8.72 -2.90 -14.66
CA ASP A 95 -10.02 -3.51 -14.42
C ASP A 95 -10.57 -3.17 -13.03
N VAL A 96 -9.77 -3.39 -11.98
CA VAL A 96 -10.22 -3.13 -10.59
C VAL A 96 -10.35 -1.64 -10.32
N TRP A 97 -9.52 -0.80 -10.93
CA TRP A 97 -9.65 0.65 -10.85
C TRP A 97 -10.96 1.11 -11.52
N THR A 98 -11.25 0.61 -12.71
CA THR A 98 -12.49 0.92 -13.44
C THR A 98 -13.72 0.51 -12.63
N ALA A 99 -13.69 -0.68 -12.01
CA ALA A 99 -14.77 -1.14 -11.14
C ALA A 99 -14.92 -0.24 -9.90
N ALA A 100 -13.81 0.08 -9.22
CA ALA A 100 -13.82 0.95 -8.06
C ALA A 100 -14.35 2.36 -8.39
N ALA A 101 -13.90 2.96 -9.50
CA ALA A 101 -14.37 4.27 -9.94
C ALA A 101 -15.89 4.29 -10.18
N ARG A 102 -16.47 3.24 -10.78
CA ARG A 102 -17.92 3.13 -10.96
C ARG A 102 -18.69 3.08 -9.64
N GLU A 103 -18.16 2.36 -8.64
CA GLU A 103 -18.75 2.31 -7.30
C GLU A 103 -18.66 3.65 -6.56
N MET A 104 -17.62 4.44 -6.82
CA MET A 104 -17.50 5.80 -6.30
C MET A 104 -18.53 6.75 -6.95
N GLU A 105 -18.68 6.68 -8.27
CA GLU A 105 -19.65 7.48 -9.04
C GLU A 105 -21.10 7.16 -8.66
N SER A 106 -21.41 5.89 -8.38
CA SER A 106 -22.74 5.45 -7.94
C SER A 106 -23.03 5.73 -6.46
N GLY A 107 -22.03 6.19 -5.69
CA GLY A 107 -22.12 6.42 -4.25
C GLY A 107 -22.04 5.14 -3.39
N GLY A 108 -21.69 4.00 -3.98
CA GLY A 108 -21.41 2.74 -3.27
C GLY A 108 -20.18 2.80 -2.38
N LEU A 109 -19.24 3.70 -2.70
CA LEU A 109 -18.06 4.00 -1.87
C LEU A 109 -18.07 5.47 -1.41
N ALA A 110 -18.20 5.68 -0.10
CA ALA A 110 -18.14 7.01 0.48
C ALA A 110 -16.70 7.55 0.48
N ILE A 111 -16.42 8.52 -0.38
CA ILE A 111 -15.10 9.18 -0.48
C ILE A 111 -15.27 10.67 -0.29
N GLY A 112 -14.34 11.26 0.45
CA GLY A 112 -14.38 12.68 0.77
C GLY A 112 -14.13 13.64 -0.39
N ASP A 113 -13.92 13.14 -1.60
CA ASP A 113 -13.51 13.89 -2.79
C ASP A 113 -13.97 13.23 -4.09
N ALA A 114 -15.27 12.87 -4.16
CA ALA A 114 -15.84 12.28 -5.36
C ALA A 114 -15.69 13.20 -6.59
N ASP A 115 -15.70 14.52 -6.39
CA ASP A 115 -15.51 15.52 -7.46
C ASP A 115 -14.11 15.43 -8.11
N GLY A 116 -13.09 14.97 -7.37
CA GLY A 116 -11.74 14.74 -7.87
C GLY A 116 -11.57 13.48 -8.73
N LEU A 117 -12.57 12.59 -8.79
CA LEU A 117 -12.45 11.28 -9.46
C LEU A 117 -12.23 11.40 -10.98
N ALA A 118 -12.97 12.28 -11.66
CA ALA A 118 -12.87 12.45 -13.11
C ALA A 118 -11.48 12.95 -13.54
N GLU A 119 -10.94 13.93 -12.80
CA GLU A 119 -9.58 14.43 -13.05
C GLU A 119 -8.53 13.38 -12.71
N PHE A 120 -8.71 12.65 -11.61
CA PHE A 120 -7.80 11.57 -11.23
C PHE A 120 -7.77 10.47 -12.29
N ASN A 121 -8.93 10.05 -12.81
CA ASN A 121 -9.05 9.10 -13.92
C ASN A 121 -8.27 9.56 -15.15
N ARG A 122 -8.40 10.84 -15.52
CA ARG A 122 -7.65 11.43 -16.63
C ARG A 122 -6.14 11.38 -16.38
N LEU A 123 -5.69 11.72 -15.17
CA LEU A 123 -4.27 11.73 -14.80
C LEU A 123 -3.65 10.33 -14.84
N VAL A 124 -4.33 9.32 -14.25
CA VAL A 124 -3.79 7.95 -14.25
C VAL A 124 -3.79 7.36 -15.65
N ALA A 125 -4.82 7.59 -16.47
CA ALA A 125 -4.85 7.14 -17.85
C ALA A 125 -3.75 7.79 -18.71
N LEU A 126 -3.53 9.10 -18.55
CA LEU A 126 -2.46 9.82 -19.28
C LEU A 126 -1.06 9.36 -18.87
N GLY A 127 -0.90 8.97 -17.61
CA GLY A 127 0.37 8.51 -17.03
C GLY A 127 0.63 7.02 -17.13
N ASP A 128 -0.19 6.26 -17.87
CA ASP A 128 -0.12 4.80 -17.98
C ASP A 128 -0.21 4.07 -16.63
N PHE A 129 -1.17 4.51 -15.81
CA PHE A 129 -1.44 4.01 -14.46
C PHE A 129 -0.19 4.06 -13.56
N PRO A 130 0.35 5.27 -13.29
CA PRO A 130 1.59 5.43 -12.57
C PRO A 130 1.42 5.07 -11.09
N ALA A 131 2.55 4.79 -10.45
CA ALA A 131 2.69 4.79 -8.99
C ALA A 131 2.31 6.18 -8.42
N VAL A 132 1.50 6.22 -7.36
CA VAL A 132 1.09 7.47 -6.69
C VAL A 132 1.36 7.40 -5.19
N ARG A 133 1.33 8.54 -4.50
CA ARG A 133 1.43 8.59 -3.04
C ARG A 133 0.04 8.71 -2.42
N HIS A 134 -0.06 8.28 -1.16
CA HIS A 134 -1.23 8.59 -0.34
C HIS A 134 -1.42 10.10 -0.21
N SER A 135 -2.66 10.53 0.01
CA SER A 135 -2.97 11.92 0.36
C SER A 135 -2.29 12.31 1.68
N MET A 136 -2.04 13.61 1.88
CA MET A 136 -1.47 14.09 3.14
C MET A 136 -2.39 13.77 4.31
N GLU A 137 -3.70 13.93 4.11
CA GLU A 137 -4.71 13.64 5.13
C GLU A 137 -4.74 12.16 5.51
N TYR A 138 -4.51 11.25 4.56
CA TYR A 138 -4.36 9.82 4.86
C TYR A 138 -3.05 9.55 5.58
N ALA A 139 -1.95 10.17 5.14
CA ALA A 139 -0.64 10.00 5.77
C ALA A 139 -0.62 10.51 7.22
N GLU A 140 -1.29 11.63 7.52
CA GLU A 140 -1.39 12.19 8.86
C GLU A 140 -2.33 11.38 9.76
N ALA A 141 -3.47 10.95 9.23
CA ALA A 141 -4.46 10.20 10.00
C ALA A 141 -3.99 8.78 10.35
N TYR A 142 -3.31 8.11 9.41
CA TYR A 142 -2.94 6.71 9.55
C TYR A 142 -1.46 6.46 9.80
N LYS A 143 -0.63 7.53 9.80
CA LYS A 143 0.84 7.49 9.96
C LYS A 143 1.43 6.21 9.37
N PRO A 144 1.24 5.96 8.05
CA PRO A 144 1.27 4.61 7.50
C PRO A 144 2.69 4.02 7.53
N ALA A 145 3.05 3.46 8.66
CA ALA A 145 4.23 2.64 8.88
C ALA A 145 3.91 1.22 8.45
N TYR A 146 3.58 1.04 7.17
CA TYR A 146 3.23 -0.25 6.61
C TYR A 146 4.33 -0.79 5.70
N ARG A 147 4.48 -2.12 5.67
CA ARG A 147 5.29 -2.83 4.67
C ARG A 147 4.49 -3.94 4.02
N LEU A 148 4.62 -4.04 2.69
CA LEU A 148 3.96 -5.12 1.97
C LEU A 148 4.67 -6.45 2.25
N VAL A 149 3.90 -7.49 2.52
CA VAL A 149 4.40 -8.86 2.70
C VAL A 149 3.49 -9.84 1.96
N GLY A 150 4.05 -10.90 1.39
CA GLY A 150 3.28 -11.93 0.67
C GLY A 150 2.63 -12.96 1.60
N ASN A 151 3.02 -12.99 2.87
CA ASN A 151 2.52 -13.93 3.86
C ASN A 151 2.53 -13.32 5.27
N ARG A 152 1.68 -13.85 6.15
CA ARG A 152 1.65 -13.45 7.55
C ARG A 152 2.87 -14.01 8.29
N LEU A 153 3.52 -13.16 9.08
CA LEU A 153 4.67 -13.41 9.96
C LEU A 153 4.25 -13.83 11.36
#